data_AF-A0A485C0X9-F1
#
_entry.id   AF-A0A485C0X9-F1
#
_cell.length_a   1.000
_cell.length_b   1.000
_cell.length_c   1.000
_cell.angle_alpha   90.00
_cell.angle_beta   90.00
_cell.angle_gamma   90.00
#
_symmetry.space_group_name_H-M   'P 1'
#
loop_
_entity.id
_entity.type
_entity.pdbx_description
1 polymer ?
#
loop_
_entity_poly.entity_id
_entity_poly.type
_entity_poly.pdbx_seq_one_letter_code
_entity_poly.pdbx_strand_id
1 'polypeptide(L)' 'MAKDIAASASVPESQLVVITNIIDINELEAQLRAWFANNNYL' A
#
# COMPACT_ATOMS: atom_id res chain seq x y z
N MET A 1 -1.26 -8.75 13.20
CA MET A 1 0.07 -8.62 12.56
C MET A 1 0.22 -7.35 11.73
N ALA A 2 -0.57 -7.10 10.68
CA ALA A 2 -0.37 -5.90 9.83
C ALA A 2 -0.51 -4.57 10.60
N LYS A 3 -1.52 -4.46 11.48
CA LYS A 3 -1.69 -3.29 12.37
C LYS A 3 -0.55 -3.13 13.39
N ASP A 4 0.01 -4.24 13.87
CA ASP A 4 1.11 -4.25 14.84
C ASP A 4 2.43 -3.77 14.22
N ILE A 5 2.66 -4.11 12.94
CA ILE A 5 3.80 -3.63 12.15
C ILE A 5 3.65 -2.13 11.84
N ALA A 6 2.46 -1.69 11.46
CA ALA A 6 2.18 -0.27 11.21
C ALA A 6 2.38 0.59 12.46
N ALA A 7 1.90 0.12 13.61
CA ALA A 7 2.11 0.76 14.91
C ALA A 7 3.61 0.83 15.26
N SER A 8 4.36 -0.26 15.03
CA SER A 8 5.81 -0.30 15.25
C SER A 8 6.59 0.65 14.33
N ALA A 9 6.09 0.89 13.11
CA ALA A 9 6.66 1.81 12.15
C ALA A 9 6.18 3.27 12.32
N SER A 10 5.40 3.57 13.38
CA SER A 10 4.78 4.89 13.61
C SER A 10 3.96 5.42 12.42
N VAL A 11 3.36 4.52 11.63
CA VAL A 11 2.52 4.90 10.50
C VAL A 11 1.15 5.32 11.02
N PRO A 12 0.65 6.54 10.71
CA PRO A 12 -0.70 6.96 11.08
C PRO A 12 -1.76 6.00 10.56
N GLU A 13 -2.78 5.67 11.37
CA GLU A 13 -3.83 4.72 10.96
C GLU A 13 -4.61 5.19 9.72
N SER A 14 -4.71 6.52 9.51
CA SER A 14 -5.32 7.12 8.32
C SER A 14 -4.54 6.86 7.01
N GLN A 15 -3.29 6.41 7.10
CA GLN A 15 -2.44 6.07 5.96
C GLN A 15 -2.25 4.56 5.81
N LEU A 16 -2.92 3.75 6.63
CA LEU A 16 -2.84 2.29 6.58
C LEU A 16 -4.02 1.71 5.80
N VAL A 17 -3.71 1.02 4.70
CA VAL A 17 -4.67 0.17 4.00
C VAL A 17 -4.29 -1.29 4.25
N VAL A 18 -5.21 -2.05 4.87
CA VAL A 18 -5.03 -3.48 5.10
C VAL A 18 -5.81 -4.24 4.03
N ILE A 19 -5.12 -5.04 3.22
CA ILE A 19 -5.77 -5.91 2.24
C ILE A 19 -5.73 -7.34 2.77
N THR A 20 -6.90 -7.96 2.91
CA THR A 20 -7.07 -9.31 3.48
C THR A 20 -7.19 -10.40 2.42
N ASN A 21 -6.92 -10.08 1.16
CA ASN A 21 -7.01 -10.99 0.03
C ASN A 21 -5.61 -11.50 -0.33
N ILE A 22 -5.54 -12.66 -1.00
CA ILE A 22 -4.30 -13.12 -1.64
C ILE A 22 -4.11 -12.29 -2.91
N ILE A 23 -2.96 -11.63 -3.03
CA ILE A 23 -2.62 -10.74 -4.14
C ILE A 23 -1.24 -11.11 -4.68
N ASP A 24 -1.05 -11.04 -6.00
CA ASP A 24 0.28 -11.04 -6.60
C ASP A 24 0.94 -9.68 -6.42
N ILE A 25 2.09 -9.66 -5.73
CA ILE A 25 2.80 -8.43 -5.40
C ILE A 25 3.31 -7.68 -6.64
N ASN A 26 3.69 -8.39 -7.70
CA ASN A 26 4.21 -7.77 -8.92
C ASN A 26 3.10 -7.04 -9.68
N GLU A 27 1.91 -7.65 -9.73
CA GLU A 27 0.74 -7.03 -10.34
C GLU A 27 0.33 -5.77 -9.57
N LEU A 28 0.32 -5.83 -8.24
CA LEU A 28 0.00 -4.69 -7.39
C LEU A 28 0.98 -3.53 -7.61
N GLU A 29 2.30 -3.79 -7.66
CA GLU A 29 3.29 -2.76 -7.95
C GLU A 29 3.09 -2.13 -9.33
N ALA A 30 2.80 -2.93 -10.35
CA ALA A 30 2.58 -2.44 -11.70
C ALA A 30 1.37 -1.48 -11.75
N GLN A 31 0.27 -1.85 -11.09
CA GLN A 31 -0.93 -1.02 -11.01
C GLN A 31 -0.68 0.27 -10.23
N LEU A 32 0.03 0.20 -9.10
CA LEU A 32 0.38 1.39 -8.30
C LEU A 32 1.28 2.34 -9.11
N ARG A 33 2.30 1.83 -9.80
CA ARG A 33 3.17 2.65 -10.67
C ARG A 33 2.36 3.35 -11.76
N ALA A 34 1.47 2.62 -12.44
CA ALA A 34 0.61 3.20 -13.47
C ALA A 34 -0.31 4.28 -12.89
N TRP A 35 -0.89 4.04 -11.71
CA TRP A 35 -1.74 5.01 -11.03
C TRP A 35 -0.98 6.29 -10.67
N PHE A 36 0.20 6.20 -10.04
CA PHE A 36 0.99 7.38 -9.67
C PHE A 36 1.48 8.17 -10.89
N ALA A 37 1.85 7.47 -11.98
CA ALA A 37 2.23 8.10 -13.24
C ALA A 37 1.06 8.87 -13.88
N ASN A 38 -0.15 8.30 -13.84
CA ASN A 38 -1.34 8.93 -14.44
C ASN A 38 -1.90 10.08 -13.59
N ASN A 39 -1.64 10.10 -12.29
CA ASN A 39 -2.13 11.12 -11.37
C ASN A 39 -1.07 12.19 -11.04
N ASN A 40 0.04 12.24 -11.80
CA ASN A 40 1.07 13.28 -11.72
C ASN A 40 1.66 13.48 -10.31
N TYR A 41 1.80 12.38 -9.56
CA TYR A 41 2.45 12.35 -8.24
C TYR A 41 3.96 12.05 -8.33
N LEU A 42 4.52 12.04 -9.55
CA LEU A 42 5.95 11.89 -9.86
C LEU A 42 6.40 13.02 -10.78
#